data_AF-S0DLV5-F1
#
_entry.id   AF-S0DLV5-F1
#
_cell.length_a   1.000
_cell.length_b   1.000
_cell.length_c   1.000
_cell.angle_alpha   90.00
_cell.angle_beta   90.00
_cell.angle_gamma   90.00
#
_symmetry.space_group_name_H-M   'P 1'
#
loop_
_entity.id
_entity.type
_entity.pdbx_description
1 polymer ?
#
loop_
_entity_poly.entity_id
_entity_poly.type
_entity_poly.pdbx_seq_one_letter_code
_entity_poly.pdbx_strand_id
1 'polypeptide(L)'
;MPDNAPNRGDDDDAVSSDDGYSEEEDLLIIGLAVKTLESQGNKKRLHFPTVFDRREIVNPGGSAAAEEFGQKLLTGHERRFVEELRVTKVQFYQLADWISVNTSMKGSSRQSLHLKLMIFLYVIGQGCTQRAAAHHFGVSQSSVSRIMATGLEAFADIHRTFVVQPEPTEVCHEPITKPKCQYFFGCIGAVDGTHIAAWVPEEGQRKWYNRKSLITQNVLCAVRLDGTFSYVLAGCEGSVNDASLLRHARSKSLKLYADRFYVGDAGFGACTGLLVPYIGIRYHLNDWKVSLEGPQNKEELYNLRHSRLRIIVELTFGRVKRKFRIMRSSPPEYDIYKQILIVYACTGLWNFLKSLEEKPALNKAQEEYLQSMTAWARDNLPSDPEVLRDEIAIDQWEEHLAYIEEMRQYNNAILQRKHEKHLGDEEWKAARHFRLER
;
A
#
# COMPACT_ATOMS: atom_id res chain seq x y z
N MET A 1 37.23 16.92 -49.24
CA MET A 1 38.16 18.05 -48.99
C MET A 1 37.40 19.06 -48.15
N PRO A 2 37.92 19.41 -46.97
CA PRO A 2 37.22 20.08 -45.86
C PRO A 2 37.52 21.59 -45.84
N ASP A 3 37.24 22.22 -44.69
CA ASP A 3 37.60 23.58 -44.21
C ASP A 3 36.35 24.47 -44.05
N ASN A 4 36.05 25.07 -42.89
CA ASN A 4 36.90 25.46 -41.77
C ASN A 4 36.08 25.57 -40.47
N ALA A 5 36.65 25.07 -39.37
CA ALA A 5 36.49 25.71 -38.06
C ALA A 5 37.40 26.95 -37.99
N PRO A 6 37.08 27.92 -37.12
CA PRO A 6 37.77 28.00 -35.83
C PRO A 6 36.79 28.44 -34.72
N ASN A 7 37.12 28.59 -33.44
CA ASN A 7 38.06 28.00 -32.47
C ASN A 7 37.62 28.63 -31.13
N ARG A 8 38.04 27.99 -30.03
CA ARG A 8 37.74 28.27 -28.62
C ARG A 8 37.92 29.74 -28.21
N GLY A 9 37.06 30.16 -27.29
CA GLY A 9 37.36 31.13 -26.25
C GLY A 9 36.92 30.55 -24.91
N ASP A 10 37.91 30.20 -24.08
CA ASP A 10 37.74 29.95 -22.66
C ASP A 10 37.49 31.31 -21.98
N ASP A 11 36.45 31.40 -21.15
CA ASP A 11 36.37 32.41 -20.08
C ASP A 11 35.92 31.69 -18.81
N ASP A 12 36.89 31.52 -17.92
CA ASP A 12 36.70 31.27 -16.51
C ASP A 12 35.97 32.46 -15.90
N ASP A 13 34.77 32.25 -15.36
CA ASP A 13 34.24 33.10 -14.30
C ASP A 13 33.64 32.22 -13.20
N ALA A 14 34.40 32.13 -12.12
CA ALA A 14 33.95 31.65 -10.83
C ALA A 14 32.81 32.55 -10.34
N VAL A 15 31.61 31.99 -10.17
CA VAL A 15 30.57 32.61 -9.35
C VAL A 15 30.29 31.72 -8.16
N SER A 16 30.57 32.35 -7.03
CA SER A 16 30.47 31.89 -5.66
C SER A 16 29.11 31.33 -5.29
N SER A 17 29.19 30.28 -4.46
CA SER A 17 28.20 29.92 -3.44
C SER A 17 27.72 31.15 -2.66
N ASP A 18 26.43 31.47 -2.75
CA ASP A 18 25.71 32.21 -1.70
C ASP A 18 24.19 31.96 -1.85
N ASP A 19 23.73 30.76 -1.49
CA ASP A 19 22.31 30.48 -1.25
C ASP A 19 21.94 31.01 0.14
N GLY A 20 21.94 32.34 0.28
CA GLY A 20 21.45 33.05 1.45
C GLY A 20 19.92 33.09 1.48
N TYR A 21 19.28 31.95 1.76
CA TYR A 21 17.87 31.92 2.16
C TYR A 21 17.74 32.58 3.55
N SER A 22 17.25 33.83 3.60
CA SER A 22 17.00 34.53 4.86
C SER A 22 15.59 34.25 5.38
N GLU A 23 15.47 33.96 6.68
CA GLU A 23 14.19 33.81 7.41
C GLU A 23 13.31 35.10 7.38
N GLU A 24 13.83 36.22 6.86
CA GLU A 24 13.11 37.50 6.81
C GLU A 24 12.07 37.57 5.67
N GLU A 25 12.22 36.79 4.59
CA GLU A 25 11.24 36.76 3.49
C GLU A 25 9.94 36.02 3.89
N ASP A 26 10.03 35.01 4.77
CA ASP A 26 8.87 34.29 5.29
C ASP A 26 8.01 35.14 6.25
N LEU A 27 8.63 36.07 6.98
CA LEU A 27 7.92 36.98 7.88
C LEU A 27 7.18 38.10 7.13
N LEU A 28 7.68 38.50 5.94
CA LEU A 28 7.04 39.53 5.11
C LEU A 28 5.73 39.03 4.48
N ILE A 29 5.68 37.74 4.10
CA ILE A 29 4.48 37.09 3.56
C ILE A 29 3.39 36.92 4.65
N ILE A 30 3.79 36.62 5.89
CA ILE A 30 2.88 36.53 7.03
C ILE A 30 2.32 37.92 7.40
N GLY A 31 3.15 38.98 7.34
CA GLY A 31 2.74 40.36 7.64
C GLY A 31 1.71 40.95 6.65
N LEU A 32 1.79 40.59 5.36
CA LEU A 32 0.83 41.02 4.34
C LEU A 32 -0.50 40.25 4.43
N ALA A 33 -0.48 38.99 4.84
CA ALA A 33 -1.68 38.19 5.04
C ALA A 33 -2.53 38.70 6.23
N VAL A 34 -1.90 39.18 7.30
CA VAL A 34 -2.61 39.73 8.48
C VAL A 34 -3.25 41.09 8.18
N LYS A 35 -2.56 41.99 7.47
CA LYS A 35 -3.11 43.31 7.10
C LYS A 35 -4.29 43.24 6.13
N THR A 36 -4.35 42.22 5.27
CA THR A 36 -5.44 42.03 4.31
C THR A 36 -6.71 41.50 4.99
N LEU A 37 -6.59 40.85 6.16
CA LEU A 37 -7.72 40.34 6.93
C LEU A 37 -8.36 41.39 7.85
N GLU A 38 -7.64 42.46 8.21
CA GLU A 38 -8.15 43.54 9.07
C GLU A 38 -8.89 44.65 8.30
N SER A 39 -8.71 44.76 6.97
CA SER A 39 -9.30 45.84 6.17
C SER A 39 -10.67 45.51 5.53
N GLN A 40 -11.29 44.37 5.84
CA GLN A 40 -12.64 44.02 5.33
C GLN A 40 -13.76 44.18 6.38
N GLY A 41 -13.59 45.10 7.32
CA GLY A 41 -14.65 45.55 8.22
C GLY A 41 -15.57 46.60 7.59
N ASN A 42 -16.40 46.24 6.61
CA ASN A 42 -17.66 46.96 6.38
C ASN A 42 -18.64 46.20 5.45
N LYS A 43 -19.66 45.58 6.02
CA LYS A 43 -20.88 45.20 5.27
C LYS A 43 -22.11 45.66 6.04
N LYS A 44 -22.75 46.72 5.53
CA LYS A 44 -24.07 47.20 5.93
C LYS A 44 -25.06 46.03 5.88
N ARG A 45 -25.71 45.72 7.00
CA ARG A 45 -26.82 44.74 7.06
C ARG A 45 -28.02 45.28 6.28
N LEU A 46 -28.45 44.58 5.23
CA LEU A 46 -29.82 44.69 4.75
C LEU A 46 -30.76 44.05 5.79
N HIS A 47 -31.76 44.80 6.25
CA HIS A 47 -32.78 44.31 7.17
C HIS A 47 -33.91 43.65 6.36
N PHE A 48 -34.11 42.35 6.56
CA PHE A 48 -35.30 41.65 6.09
C PHE A 48 -36.29 41.51 7.26
N PRO A 49 -37.59 41.74 7.07
CA PRO A 49 -38.57 41.58 8.14
C PRO A 49 -38.72 40.08 8.46
N THR A 50 -38.33 39.68 9.68
CA THR A 50 -38.64 38.36 10.22
C THR A 50 -40.12 38.29 10.57
N VAL A 51 -40.91 37.64 9.71
CA VAL A 51 -42.19 37.03 10.11
C VAL A 51 -41.99 35.52 10.09
N PHE A 52 -41.44 35.00 11.18
CA PHE A 52 -41.61 33.59 11.55
C PHE A 52 -41.88 33.55 13.05
N ASP A 53 -43.07 33.06 13.37
CA ASP A 53 -43.60 32.90 14.72
C ASP A 53 -42.66 32.00 15.54
N ARG A 54 -42.12 32.54 16.64
CA ARG A 54 -41.17 31.86 17.53
C ARG A 54 -41.90 31.13 18.64
N ARG A 55 -42.76 30.18 18.30
CA ARG A 55 -43.30 29.24 19.28
C ARG A 55 -43.18 27.82 18.72
N GLU A 56 -42.31 27.06 19.39
CA GLU A 56 -42.13 25.60 19.26
C GLU A 56 -41.44 25.05 18.01
N ILE A 57 -40.22 25.52 17.73
CA ILE A 57 -39.18 24.63 17.18
C ILE A 57 -38.02 24.63 18.17
N VAL A 58 -38.02 23.66 19.08
CA VAL A 58 -36.77 23.25 19.72
C VAL A 58 -35.94 22.65 18.59
N ASN A 59 -35.04 23.44 18.01
CA ASN A 59 -33.97 22.91 17.17
C ASN A 59 -32.92 22.35 18.14
N PRO A 60 -32.87 21.04 18.43
CA PRO A 60 -31.65 20.48 18.98
C PRO A 60 -30.58 20.80 17.95
N GLY A 61 -29.61 21.65 18.28
CA GLY A 61 -28.64 22.14 17.30
C GLY A 61 -28.02 20.98 16.52
N GLY A 62 -27.62 21.18 15.26
CA GLY A 62 -27.21 20.09 14.36
C GLY A 62 -26.19 19.10 14.92
N SER A 63 -25.40 19.50 15.92
CA SER A 63 -24.52 18.60 16.67
C SER A 63 -25.24 17.52 17.48
N ALA A 64 -26.34 17.83 18.15
CA ALA A 64 -27.08 16.88 18.97
C ALA A 64 -27.78 15.83 18.09
N ALA A 65 -28.36 16.27 16.97
CA ALA A 65 -28.92 15.37 15.95
C ALA A 65 -27.84 14.45 15.34
N ALA A 66 -26.64 14.99 15.09
CA ALA A 66 -25.51 14.20 14.59
C ALA A 66 -25.05 13.13 15.60
N GLU A 67 -24.99 13.46 16.89
CA GLU A 67 -24.70 12.48 17.95
C GLU A 67 -25.78 11.41 18.05
N GLU A 68 -27.06 11.79 17.97
CA GLU A 68 -28.16 10.84 17.96
C GLU A 68 -28.06 9.88 16.76
N PHE A 69 -27.70 10.41 15.58
CA PHE A 69 -27.44 9.59 14.40
C PHE A 69 -26.26 8.63 14.61
N GLY A 70 -25.14 9.12 15.15
CA GLY A 70 -23.98 8.29 15.49
C GLY A 70 -24.35 7.17 16.48
N GLN A 71 -25.14 7.48 17.49
CA GLN A 71 -25.63 6.49 18.46
C GLN A 71 -26.54 5.45 17.80
N LYS A 72 -27.44 5.86 16.90
CA LYS A 72 -28.26 4.93 16.10
C LYS A 72 -27.41 3.99 15.24
N LEU A 73 -26.29 4.48 14.71
CA LEU A 73 -25.36 3.65 13.94
C LEU A 73 -24.67 2.61 14.84
N LEU A 74 -24.25 2.99 16.04
CA LEU A 74 -23.63 2.09 17.03
C LEU A 74 -24.60 1.04 17.56
N THR A 75 -25.84 1.39 17.83
CA THR A 75 -26.86 0.45 18.37
C THR A 75 -27.57 -0.34 17.27
N GLY A 76 -27.45 0.08 16.01
CA GLY A 76 -28.08 -0.55 14.85
C GLY A 76 -27.47 -1.89 14.43
N HIS A 77 -27.79 -2.38 13.23
CA HIS A 77 -27.30 -3.67 12.75
C HIS A 77 -25.82 -3.63 12.30
N GLU A 78 -25.02 -4.63 12.69
CA GLU A 78 -23.58 -4.74 12.39
C GLU A 78 -23.26 -4.58 10.89
N ARG A 79 -24.02 -5.29 10.04
CA ARG A 79 -23.85 -5.22 8.58
C ARG A 79 -23.91 -3.79 8.03
N ARG A 80 -24.86 -2.97 8.51
CA ARG A 80 -24.99 -1.58 8.09
C ARG A 80 -23.77 -0.77 8.52
N PHE A 81 -23.30 -0.99 9.75
CA PHE A 81 -22.10 -0.34 10.29
C PHE A 81 -20.87 -0.64 9.42
N VAL A 82 -20.66 -1.91 9.06
CA VAL A 82 -19.56 -2.35 8.19
C VAL A 82 -19.70 -1.81 6.76
N GLU A 83 -20.92 -1.77 6.22
CA GLU A 83 -21.18 -1.23 4.88
C GLU A 83 -20.89 0.28 4.80
N GLU A 84 -21.22 1.04 5.85
CA GLU A 84 -21.00 2.49 5.94
C GLU A 84 -19.56 2.85 6.32
N LEU A 85 -18.97 2.21 7.32
CA LEU A 85 -17.68 2.60 7.93
C LEU A 85 -16.51 1.67 7.59
N ARG A 86 -16.78 0.55 6.92
CA ARG A 86 -15.77 -0.42 6.42
C ARG A 86 -14.97 -1.13 7.52
N VAL A 87 -15.41 -1.02 8.78
CA VAL A 87 -14.87 -1.69 9.97
C VAL A 87 -16.02 -2.32 10.77
N THR A 88 -15.74 -3.38 11.53
CA THR A 88 -16.72 -3.93 12.49
C THR A 88 -16.86 -3.00 13.69
N LYS A 89 -17.93 -3.13 14.48
CA LYS A 89 -18.07 -2.33 15.71
C LYS A 89 -16.98 -2.63 16.73
N VAL A 90 -16.56 -3.90 16.84
CA VAL A 90 -15.46 -4.30 17.72
C VAL A 90 -14.16 -3.59 17.30
N GLN A 91 -13.82 -3.66 16.01
CA GLN A 91 -12.66 -2.95 15.46
C GLN A 91 -12.77 -1.43 15.65
N PHE A 92 -13.97 -0.87 15.53
CA PHE A 92 -14.21 0.55 15.72
C PHE A 92 -13.96 1.00 17.16
N TYR A 93 -14.44 0.25 18.16
CA TYR A 93 -14.17 0.58 19.57
C TYR A 93 -12.68 0.43 19.90
N GLN A 94 -12.03 -0.64 19.45
CA GLN A 94 -10.58 -0.81 19.63
C GLN A 94 -9.79 0.33 18.97
N LEU A 95 -10.22 0.78 17.79
CA LEU A 95 -9.63 1.93 17.11
C LEU A 95 -9.87 3.23 17.87
N ALA A 96 -11.09 3.45 18.37
CA ALA A 96 -11.43 4.64 19.15
C ALA A 96 -10.62 4.70 20.44
N ASP A 97 -10.49 3.59 21.16
CA ASP A 97 -9.68 3.47 22.37
C ASP A 97 -8.21 3.78 22.06
N TRP A 98 -7.66 3.16 21.01
CA TRP A 98 -6.27 3.42 20.59
C TRP A 98 -6.05 4.89 20.23
N ILE A 99 -6.94 5.50 19.44
CA ILE A 99 -6.87 6.92 19.05
C ILE A 99 -6.99 7.82 20.29
N SER A 100 -7.86 7.47 21.23
CA SER A 100 -8.07 8.24 22.45
C SER A 100 -6.83 8.31 23.34
N VAL A 101 -5.97 7.30 23.30
CA VAL A 101 -4.75 7.23 24.10
C VAL A 101 -3.55 7.82 23.34
N ASN A 102 -3.41 7.50 22.06
CA ASN A 102 -2.15 7.70 21.33
C ASN A 102 -2.11 8.93 20.42
N THR A 103 -3.23 9.66 20.27
CA THR A 103 -3.32 10.78 19.30
C THR A 103 -3.91 12.05 19.90
N SER A 104 -3.79 13.16 19.15
CA SER A 104 -4.38 14.46 19.48
C SER A 104 -5.90 14.53 19.19
N MET A 105 -6.48 13.56 18.48
CA MET A 105 -7.90 13.57 18.13
C MET A 105 -8.75 13.23 19.36
N LYS A 106 -9.37 14.27 19.95
CA LYS A 106 -10.26 14.13 21.12
C LYS A 106 -11.71 14.53 20.81
N GLY A 107 -12.61 14.08 21.68
CA GLY A 107 -13.98 14.61 21.75
C GLY A 107 -13.99 16.10 22.13
N SER A 108 -15.13 16.73 21.90
CA SER A 108 -15.42 18.12 22.27
C SER A 108 -16.83 18.17 22.86
N SER A 109 -17.20 19.29 23.50
CA SER A 109 -18.56 19.47 24.04
C SER A 109 -19.68 19.32 23.01
N ARG A 110 -19.38 19.51 21.72
CA ARG A 110 -20.34 19.43 20.62
C ARG A 110 -20.28 18.09 19.87
N GLN A 111 -19.12 17.43 19.86
CA GLN A 111 -18.87 16.24 19.05
C GLN A 111 -17.94 15.27 19.78
N SER A 112 -18.45 14.08 20.06
CA SER A 112 -17.76 12.95 20.66
C SER A 112 -16.64 12.44 19.75
N LEU A 113 -15.66 11.75 20.34
CA LEU A 113 -14.61 11.08 19.57
C LEU A 113 -15.22 10.07 18.59
N HIS A 114 -16.20 9.30 19.04
CA HIS A 114 -16.91 8.31 18.23
C HIS A 114 -17.55 8.95 17.00
N LEU A 115 -18.31 10.05 17.15
CA LEU A 115 -18.93 10.73 16.02
C LEU A 115 -17.88 11.24 15.02
N LYS A 116 -16.81 11.88 15.50
CA LYS A 116 -15.73 12.37 14.62
C LYS A 116 -15.08 11.21 13.86
N LEU A 117 -14.81 10.09 14.53
CA LEU A 117 -14.22 8.91 13.92
C LEU A 117 -15.16 8.28 12.88
N MET A 118 -16.47 8.21 13.15
CA MET A 118 -17.45 7.74 12.16
C MET A 118 -17.46 8.59 10.91
N ILE A 119 -17.47 9.93 11.06
CA ILE A 119 -17.44 10.85 9.93
C ILE A 119 -16.16 10.65 9.10
N PHE A 120 -15.00 10.54 9.77
CA PHE A 120 -13.72 10.30 9.11
C PHE A 120 -13.72 8.97 8.34
N LEU A 121 -14.10 7.87 9.00
CA LEU A 121 -14.17 6.53 8.41
C LEU A 121 -15.17 6.46 7.25
N TYR A 122 -16.30 7.17 7.35
CA TYR A 122 -17.27 7.26 6.27
C TYR A 122 -16.68 7.95 5.04
N VAL A 123 -15.96 9.06 5.21
CA VAL A 123 -15.32 9.78 4.10
C VAL A 123 -14.29 8.89 3.40
N ILE A 124 -13.34 8.29 4.14
CA ILE A 124 -12.31 7.44 3.54
C ILE A 124 -12.88 6.12 2.98
N GLY A 125 -13.87 5.55 3.66
CA GLY A 125 -14.47 4.26 3.35
C GLY A 125 -15.38 4.32 2.13
N GLN A 126 -16.19 5.38 2.01
CA GLN A 126 -17.07 5.59 0.87
C GLN A 126 -16.40 6.36 -0.27
N GLY A 127 -15.34 7.11 0.01
CA GLY A 127 -14.72 8.00 -0.97
C GLY A 127 -15.69 9.11 -1.40
N CYS A 128 -16.54 9.57 -0.48
CA CYS A 128 -17.55 10.59 -0.75
C CYS A 128 -16.99 12.00 -0.53
N THR A 129 -17.71 13.00 -1.04
CA THR A 129 -17.34 14.41 -0.84
C THR A 129 -17.59 14.86 0.59
N GLN A 130 -16.87 15.87 1.07
CA GLN A 130 -17.11 16.40 2.42
C GLN A 130 -18.54 16.92 2.59
N ARG A 131 -19.14 17.42 1.51
CA ARG A 131 -20.55 17.86 1.49
C ARG A 131 -21.52 16.68 1.64
N ALA A 132 -21.26 15.55 0.98
CA ALA A 132 -22.08 14.36 1.11
C ALA A 132 -22.01 13.80 2.54
N ALA A 133 -20.82 13.74 3.14
CA ALA A 133 -20.66 13.36 4.55
C ALA A 133 -21.37 14.34 5.50
N ALA A 134 -21.25 15.64 5.26
CA ALA A 134 -21.93 16.67 6.04
C ALA A 134 -23.45 16.49 6.05
N HIS A 135 -24.04 16.24 4.87
CA HIS A 135 -25.45 15.94 4.72
C HIS A 135 -25.84 14.64 5.44
N HIS A 136 -25.05 13.56 5.28
CA HIS A 136 -25.33 12.25 5.89
C HIS A 136 -25.39 12.30 7.42
N PHE A 137 -24.46 13.03 8.05
CA PHE A 137 -24.37 13.14 9.51
C PHE A 137 -25.10 14.36 10.09
N GLY A 138 -25.70 15.23 9.26
CA GLY A 138 -26.38 16.44 9.75
C GLY A 138 -25.43 17.49 10.36
N VAL A 139 -24.18 17.54 9.89
CA VAL A 139 -23.16 18.50 10.35
C VAL A 139 -22.80 19.51 9.26
N SER A 140 -22.12 20.61 9.62
CA SER A 140 -21.60 21.54 8.61
C SER A 140 -20.42 20.93 7.83
N GLN A 141 -20.25 21.30 6.56
CA GLN A 141 -19.07 20.88 5.78
C GLN A 141 -17.77 21.37 6.42
N SER A 142 -17.76 22.56 7.03
CA SER A 142 -16.60 23.06 7.80
C SER A 142 -16.28 22.20 9.03
N SER A 143 -17.25 21.50 9.60
CA SER A 143 -17.00 20.49 10.64
C SER A 143 -16.33 19.25 10.06
N VAL A 144 -16.81 18.75 8.91
CA VAL A 144 -16.19 17.59 8.24
C VAL A 144 -14.75 17.92 7.83
N SER A 145 -14.49 19.11 7.28
CA SER A 145 -13.15 19.56 6.92
C SER A 145 -12.18 19.54 8.11
N ARG A 146 -12.59 20.06 9.27
CA ARG A 146 -11.80 20.02 10.51
C ARG A 146 -11.57 18.59 11.01
N ILE A 147 -12.60 17.75 10.95
CA ILE A 147 -12.51 16.32 11.30
C ILE A 147 -11.51 15.61 10.39
N MET A 148 -11.54 15.88 9.09
CA MET A 148 -10.59 15.32 8.13
C MET A 148 -9.16 15.77 8.44
N ALA A 149 -8.93 17.04 8.74
CA ALA A 149 -7.59 17.53 9.12
C ALA A 149 -7.06 16.80 10.37
N THR A 150 -7.82 16.81 11.47
CA THR A 150 -7.41 16.14 12.72
C THR A 150 -7.33 14.61 12.57
N GLY A 151 -8.20 14.03 11.75
CA GLY A 151 -8.21 12.59 11.49
C GLY A 151 -7.03 12.14 10.66
N LEU A 152 -6.61 12.90 9.65
CA LEU A 152 -5.41 12.59 8.87
C LEU A 152 -4.14 12.63 9.72
N GLU A 153 -4.04 13.57 10.67
CA GLU A 153 -2.94 13.61 11.64
C GLU A 153 -2.95 12.38 12.56
N ALA A 154 -4.10 12.07 13.19
CA ALA A 154 -4.24 10.91 14.07
C ALA A 154 -3.97 9.58 13.35
N PHE A 155 -4.40 9.46 12.09
CA PHE A 155 -4.14 8.26 11.30
C PHE A 155 -2.72 8.21 10.73
N ALA A 156 -2.01 9.35 10.65
CA ALA A 156 -0.57 9.34 10.44
C ALA A 156 0.16 8.78 11.67
N ASP A 157 -0.32 9.03 12.89
CA ASP A 157 0.20 8.37 14.10
C ASP A 157 -0.02 6.86 14.04
N ILE A 158 -1.22 6.40 13.64
CA ILE A 158 -1.50 4.97 13.39
C ILE A 158 -0.51 4.41 12.36
N HIS A 159 -0.30 5.11 11.24
CA HIS A 159 0.67 4.67 10.23
C HIS A 159 2.06 4.48 10.82
N ARG A 160 2.56 5.45 11.60
CA ARG A 160 3.90 5.36 12.23
C ARG A 160 4.00 4.20 13.22
N THR A 161 2.91 3.85 13.91
CA THR A 161 2.92 2.73 14.87
C THR A 161 2.78 1.36 14.20
N PHE A 162 1.94 1.23 13.17
CA PHE A 162 1.56 -0.08 12.61
C PHE A 162 2.23 -0.42 11.28
N VAL A 163 2.81 0.54 10.57
CA VAL A 163 3.62 0.30 9.36
C VAL A 163 5.09 0.34 9.75
N VAL A 164 5.59 -0.83 10.14
CA VAL A 164 6.95 -0.99 10.67
C VAL A 164 7.74 -1.92 9.76
N GLN A 165 8.97 -1.51 9.45
CA GLN A 165 9.89 -2.35 8.70
C GLN A 165 10.38 -3.50 9.57
N PRO A 166 10.61 -4.69 9.01
CA PRO A 166 10.98 -5.85 9.82
C PRO A 166 12.29 -5.59 10.57
N GLU A 167 12.31 -5.97 11.84
CA GLU A 167 13.50 -5.84 12.68
C GLU A 167 14.58 -6.83 12.22
N PRO A 168 15.88 -6.56 12.48
CA PRO A 168 16.98 -7.47 12.13
C PRO A 168 16.88 -8.86 12.76
N THR A 169 16.06 -9.05 13.80
CA THR A 169 15.81 -10.36 14.41
C THR A 169 14.49 -10.97 13.99
N GLU A 170 13.66 -10.24 13.25
CA GLU A 170 12.32 -10.68 12.88
C GLU A 170 12.37 -11.74 11.78
N VAL A 171 11.64 -12.82 12.00
CA VAL A 171 11.54 -13.96 11.10
C VAL A 171 10.30 -13.78 10.21
N CYS A 172 10.44 -13.99 8.89
CA CYS A 172 9.27 -14.09 8.00
C CYS A 172 8.89 -15.57 7.80
N HIS A 173 7.75 -15.97 8.33
CA HIS A 173 7.32 -17.36 8.40
C HIS A 173 6.50 -17.84 7.18
N GLU A 174 6.06 -16.91 6.34
CA GLU A 174 5.10 -17.16 5.26
C GLU A 174 5.64 -17.87 4.00
N PRO A 175 6.89 -17.68 3.52
CA PRO A 175 7.36 -18.40 2.33
C PRO A 175 7.40 -19.91 2.58
N ILE A 176 7.71 -20.28 3.82
CA ILE A 176 7.98 -21.65 4.26
C ILE A 176 6.67 -22.46 4.40
N THR A 177 5.56 -21.81 4.73
CA THR A 177 4.25 -22.47 4.86
C THR A 177 3.54 -22.68 3.51
N LYS A 178 4.03 -22.08 2.43
CA LYS A 178 3.44 -22.18 1.09
C LYS A 178 4.38 -23.01 0.19
N PRO A 179 4.00 -24.25 -0.21
CA PRO A 179 4.88 -25.14 -0.99
C PRO A 179 5.47 -24.50 -2.26
N LYS A 180 4.73 -23.59 -2.90
CA LYS A 180 5.18 -22.91 -4.14
C LYS A 180 6.16 -21.75 -3.91
N CYS A 181 6.40 -21.37 -2.65
CA CYS A 181 7.23 -20.23 -2.24
C CYS A 181 8.42 -20.64 -1.36
N GLN A 182 8.58 -21.94 -1.09
CA GLN A 182 9.57 -22.46 -0.14
C GLN A 182 11.01 -22.03 -0.46
N TYR A 183 11.37 -21.96 -1.75
CA TYR A 183 12.72 -21.62 -2.21
C TYR A 183 13.16 -20.17 -1.96
N PHE A 184 12.23 -19.28 -1.59
CA PHE A 184 12.58 -17.89 -1.29
C PHE A 184 12.82 -17.73 0.21
N PHE A 185 13.70 -18.57 0.76
CA PHE A 185 14.14 -18.49 2.15
C PHE A 185 14.85 -17.14 2.38
N GLY A 186 14.49 -16.44 3.46
CA GLY A 186 14.94 -15.06 3.70
C GLY A 186 14.15 -13.98 2.98
N CYS A 187 13.10 -14.33 2.21
CA CYS A 187 12.19 -13.33 1.65
C CYS A 187 11.31 -12.74 2.75
N ILE A 188 11.38 -11.41 2.92
CA ILE A 188 10.59 -10.66 3.91
C ILE A 188 9.33 -10.02 3.33
N GLY A 189 9.18 -10.06 2.00
CA GLY A 189 8.04 -9.48 1.31
C GLY A 189 8.35 -9.13 -0.14
N ALA A 190 7.51 -8.27 -0.69
CA ALA A 190 7.67 -7.74 -2.04
C ALA A 190 7.64 -6.20 -2.02
N VAL A 191 8.43 -5.59 -2.91
CA VAL A 191 8.45 -4.14 -3.15
C VAL A 191 7.87 -3.86 -4.53
N ASP A 192 6.97 -2.91 -4.60
CA ASP A 192 6.43 -2.45 -5.88
C ASP A 192 5.96 -1.00 -5.83
N GLY A 193 5.95 -0.37 -7.02
CA GLY A 193 5.33 0.92 -7.25
C GLY A 193 3.85 0.76 -7.60
N THR A 194 3.01 1.64 -7.07
CA THR A 194 1.61 1.75 -7.49
C THR A 194 1.25 3.19 -7.79
N HIS A 195 0.52 3.40 -8.89
CA HIS A 195 -0.05 4.70 -9.19
C HIS A 195 -1.39 4.86 -8.47
N ILE A 196 -1.53 5.94 -7.70
CA ILE A 196 -2.78 6.40 -7.10
C ILE A 196 -3.18 7.71 -7.80
N ALA A 197 -4.44 7.81 -8.20
CA ALA A 197 -4.94 9.01 -8.86
C ALA A 197 -4.70 10.24 -7.97
N ALA A 198 -4.15 11.30 -8.56
CA ALA A 198 -3.83 12.53 -7.86
C ALA A 198 -4.49 13.73 -8.53
N TRP A 199 -4.74 14.76 -7.74
CA TRP A 199 -5.23 16.06 -8.21
C TRP A 199 -4.20 17.10 -7.82
N VAL A 200 -3.77 17.87 -8.81
CA VAL A 200 -2.79 18.95 -8.67
C VAL A 200 -3.24 20.10 -9.56
N PRO A 201 -2.98 21.37 -9.19
CA PRO A 201 -3.23 22.51 -10.05
C PRO A 201 -2.60 22.35 -11.43
N GLU A 202 -3.15 23.00 -12.45
CA GLU A 202 -2.67 22.92 -13.84
C GLU A 202 -1.18 23.28 -13.97
N GLU A 203 -0.75 24.25 -13.16
CA GLU A 203 0.65 24.63 -12.97
C GLU A 203 1.44 23.45 -12.39
N GLY A 204 2.32 22.88 -13.23
CA GLY A 204 3.22 21.81 -12.82
C GLY A 204 2.65 20.38 -12.95
N GLN A 205 1.50 20.17 -13.62
CA GLN A 205 0.96 18.81 -13.84
C GLN A 205 1.88 17.90 -14.65
N ARG A 206 2.77 18.47 -15.47
CA ARG A 206 3.64 17.72 -16.40
C ARG A 206 4.37 16.55 -15.73
N LYS A 207 4.87 16.75 -14.51
CA LYS A 207 5.61 15.73 -13.74
C LYS A 207 4.71 14.67 -13.10
N TRP A 208 3.42 14.96 -12.94
CA TRP A 208 2.45 14.04 -12.34
C TRP A 208 1.83 13.06 -13.35
N TYR A 209 2.10 13.24 -14.64
CA TYR A 209 1.66 12.29 -15.65
C TYR A 209 2.46 10.99 -15.57
N ASN A 210 1.73 9.88 -15.45
CA ASN A 210 2.31 8.56 -15.66
C ASN A 210 2.43 8.23 -17.16
N ARG A 211 2.99 7.04 -17.45
CA ARG A 211 3.14 6.52 -18.83
C ARG A 211 1.82 6.34 -19.59
N LYS A 212 0.67 6.34 -18.90
CA LYS A 212 -0.68 6.25 -19.47
C LYS A 212 -1.36 7.63 -19.60
N SER A 213 -0.61 8.71 -19.45
CA SER A 213 -1.10 10.09 -19.50
C SER A 213 -2.20 10.39 -18.47
N LEU A 214 -2.17 9.71 -17.31
CA LEU A 214 -3.02 9.99 -16.17
C LEU A 214 -2.24 10.73 -15.08
N ILE A 215 -2.87 11.71 -14.44
CA ILE A 215 -2.31 12.42 -13.28
C ILE A 215 -2.36 11.50 -12.06
N THR A 216 -1.19 11.13 -11.56
CA THR A 216 -1.06 10.19 -10.45
C THR A 216 0.10 10.55 -9.56
N GLN A 217 -0.02 10.22 -8.28
CA GLN A 217 1.14 10.08 -7.40
C GLN A 217 1.65 8.64 -7.51
N ASN A 218 2.95 8.48 -7.71
CA ASN A 218 3.60 7.19 -7.63
C ASN A 218 3.87 6.87 -6.15
N VAL A 219 3.43 5.70 -5.69
CA VAL A 219 3.56 5.25 -4.31
C VAL A 219 4.38 3.97 -4.30
N LEU A 220 5.57 4.01 -3.71
CA LEU A 220 6.36 2.80 -3.46
C LEU A 220 5.91 2.19 -2.15
N CYS A 221 5.79 0.87 -2.12
CA CYS A 221 5.54 0.17 -0.87
C CYS A 221 6.35 -1.12 -0.78
N ALA A 222 6.61 -1.54 0.44
CA ALA A 222 7.06 -2.88 0.77
C ALA A 222 5.93 -3.60 1.52
N VAL A 223 5.49 -4.75 1.03
CA VAL A 223 4.38 -5.53 1.60
C VAL A 223 4.90 -6.88 2.04
N ARG A 224 4.64 -7.24 3.29
CA ARG A 224 4.95 -8.54 3.88
C ARG A 224 4.06 -9.62 3.30
N LEU A 225 4.45 -10.88 3.46
CA LEU A 225 3.73 -11.99 2.84
C LEU A 225 2.38 -12.32 3.53
N ASP A 226 2.12 -11.78 4.72
CA ASP A 226 0.79 -11.71 5.36
C ASP A 226 -0.12 -10.60 4.80
N GLY A 227 0.40 -9.78 3.88
CA GLY A 227 -0.33 -8.66 3.27
C GLY A 227 -0.42 -7.43 4.17
N THR A 228 0.48 -7.27 5.14
CA THR A 228 0.68 -6.00 5.86
C THR A 228 1.75 -5.14 5.19
N PHE A 229 1.61 -3.82 5.27
CA PHE A 229 2.64 -2.90 4.78
C PHE A 229 3.80 -2.84 5.78
N SER A 230 5.04 -2.97 5.30
CA SER A 230 6.25 -2.74 6.09
C SER A 230 6.88 -1.38 5.78
N TYR A 231 6.62 -0.84 4.60
CA TYR A 231 7.08 0.48 4.18
C TYR A 231 6.11 1.11 3.17
N VAL A 232 5.92 2.43 3.24
CA VAL A 232 5.16 3.20 2.26
C VAL A 232 5.84 4.54 2.03
N LEU A 233 6.12 4.87 0.77
CA LEU A 233 6.54 6.19 0.32
C LEU A 233 5.48 6.71 -0.65
N ALA A 234 4.65 7.65 -0.18
CA ALA A 234 3.64 8.30 -0.99
C ALA A 234 4.09 9.68 -1.46
N GLY A 235 3.41 10.24 -2.46
CA GLY A 235 3.65 11.60 -2.94
C GLY A 235 4.76 11.78 -3.97
N CYS A 236 5.32 10.71 -4.53
CA CYS A 236 6.23 10.85 -5.66
C CYS A 236 5.47 11.21 -6.92
N GLU A 237 6.13 11.94 -7.82
CA GLU A 237 5.52 12.39 -9.08
C GLU A 237 5.25 11.18 -9.99
N GLY A 238 4.14 11.22 -10.74
CA GLY A 238 3.73 10.12 -11.62
C GLY A 238 4.72 9.77 -12.73
N SER A 239 5.61 10.69 -13.11
CA SER A 239 6.64 10.45 -14.13
C SER A 239 7.90 9.77 -13.59
N VAL A 240 8.05 9.64 -12.27
CA VAL A 240 9.23 9.02 -11.66
C VAL A 240 9.31 7.55 -12.07
N ASN A 241 10.46 7.15 -12.62
CA ASN A 241 10.74 5.76 -12.98
C ASN A 241 11.07 4.90 -11.76
N ASP A 242 10.98 3.59 -11.92
CA ASP A 242 11.09 2.63 -10.81
C ASP A 242 12.46 2.71 -10.10
N ALA A 243 13.56 2.76 -10.85
CA ALA A 243 14.91 2.91 -10.29
C ALA A 243 15.07 4.19 -9.45
N SER A 244 14.55 5.33 -9.92
CA SER A 244 14.60 6.59 -9.17
C SER A 244 13.69 6.58 -7.96
N LEU A 245 12.53 5.91 -8.06
CA LEU A 245 11.60 5.72 -6.96
C LEU A 245 12.24 4.89 -5.83
N LEU A 246 12.91 3.79 -6.18
CA LEU A 246 13.65 2.98 -5.20
C LEU A 246 14.80 3.77 -4.57
N ARG A 247 15.59 4.50 -5.37
CA ARG A 247 16.67 5.35 -4.86
C ARG A 247 16.13 6.39 -3.87
N HIS A 248 14.99 7.02 -4.19
CA HIS A 248 14.34 7.96 -3.28
C HIS A 248 13.90 7.28 -1.98
N ALA A 249 13.25 6.12 -2.06
CA ALA A 249 12.84 5.36 -0.88
C ALA A 249 14.01 5.00 0.04
N ARG A 250 15.12 4.54 -0.54
CA ARG A 250 16.36 4.24 0.20
C ARG A 250 16.98 5.49 0.83
N SER A 251 16.95 6.63 0.14
CA SER A 251 17.44 7.90 0.69
C SER A 251 16.62 8.42 1.88
N LYS A 252 15.35 8.01 1.97
CA LYS A 252 14.45 8.40 3.06
C LYS A 252 14.59 7.48 4.26
N SER A 253 14.24 6.20 4.10
CA SER A 253 14.21 5.27 5.23
C SER A 253 13.98 3.81 4.87
N LEU A 254 13.82 3.44 3.60
CA LEU A 254 13.69 2.03 3.21
C LEU A 254 14.98 1.28 3.50
N LYS A 255 14.90 0.28 4.37
CA LYS A 255 16.00 -0.60 4.75
C LYS A 255 16.01 -1.82 3.83
N LEU A 256 17.14 -2.04 3.20
CA LEU A 256 17.49 -3.29 2.53
C LEU A 256 18.61 -3.91 3.34
N TYR A 257 18.56 -5.23 3.48
CA TYR A 257 19.43 -5.99 4.37
C TYR A 257 20.27 -6.96 3.53
N ALA A 258 21.43 -7.35 4.04
CA ALA A 258 22.28 -8.35 3.37
C ALA A 258 21.81 -9.79 3.66
N ASP A 259 21.19 -10.02 4.81
CA ASP A 259 20.84 -11.33 5.35
C ASP A 259 19.39 -11.76 5.06
N ARG A 260 18.68 -10.98 4.23
CA ARG A 260 17.28 -11.16 3.82
C ARG A 260 16.96 -10.23 2.65
N PHE A 261 15.88 -10.50 1.94
CA PHE A 261 15.57 -9.73 0.74
C PHE A 261 14.08 -9.50 0.51
N TYR A 262 13.77 -8.43 -0.22
CA TYR A 262 12.48 -8.27 -0.89
C TYR A 262 12.55 -8.81 -2.32
N VAL A 263 11.41 -9.17 -2.89
CA VAL A 263 11.28 -9.36 -4.35
C VAL A 263 10.70 -8.11 -4.99
N GLY A 264 11.27 -7.65 -6.11
CA GLY A 264 10.86 -6.41 -6.78
C GLY A 264 10.76 -6.52 -8.30
N ASP A 265 10.17 -5.51 -8.93
CA ASP A 265 10.09 -5.40 -10.39
C ASP A 265 11.48 -5.26 -11.04
N ALA A 266 11.60 -5.70 -12.30
CA ALA A 266 12.83 -5.59 -13.09
C ALA A 266 13.34 -4.14 -13.18
N GLY A 267 12.42 -3.16 -13.21
CA GLY A 267 12.75 -1.74 -13.33
C GLY A 267 13.53 -1.15 -12.15
N PHE A 268 13.61 -1.85 -11.02
CA PHE A 268 14.36 -1.42 -9.84
C PHE A 268 15.87 -1.67 -9.94
N GLY A 269 16.27 -2.66 -10.73
CA GLY A 269 17.65 -3.17 -10.75
C GLY A 269 17.97 -4.05 -9.53
N ALA A 270 18.79 -5.08 -9.74
CA ALA A 270 19.26 -5.95 -8.66
C ALA A 270 20.15 -5.15 -7.71
N CYS A 271 19.93 -5.30 -6.41
CA CYS A 271 20.86 -4.81 -5.39
C CYS A 271 20.75 -5.66 -4.12
N THR A 272 21.75 -5.62 -3.26
CA THR A 272 21.74 -6.36 -1.99
C THR A 272 20.44 -6.08 -1.23
N GLY A 273 19.74 -7.16 -0.85
CA GLY A 273 18.43 -7.10 -0.18
C GLY A 273 17.22 -6.92 -1.11
N LEU A 274 17.40 -6.92 -2.43
CA LEU A 274 16.32 -6.87 -3.42
C LEU A 274 16.59 -7.78 -4.62
N LEU A 275 15.77 -8.82 -4.77
CA LEU A 275 15.80 -9.73 -5.91
C LEU A 275 14.84 -9.28 -7.02
N VAL A 276 15.35 -9.23 -8.23
CA VAL A 276 14.60 -8.90 -9.45
C VAL A 276 14.60 -10.11 -10.40
N PRO A 277 13.61 -10.22 -11.30
CA PRO A 277 13.58 -11.29 -12.30
C PRO A 277 14.77 -11.23 -13.27
N TYR A 278 15.01 -12.32 -14.00
CA TYR A 278 15.88 -12.32 -15.17
C TYR A 278 15.28 -11.43 -16.25
N ILE A 279 16.07 -10.48 -16.75
CA ILE A 279 15.69 -9.54 -17.80
C ILE A 279 15.78 -10.24 -19.16
N GLY A 280 14.83 -9.98 -20.06
CA GLY A 280 14.81 -10.59 -21.40
C GLY A 280 14.30 -12.04 -21.43
N ILE A 281 13.94 -12.59 -20.28
CA ILE A 281 13.31 -13.91 -20.12
C ILE A 281 11.80 -13.74 -19.90
N ARG A 282 11.00 -14.72 -20.31
CA ARG A 282 9.54 -14.71 -20.15
C ARG A 282 9.17 -14.43 -18.69
N TYR A 283 8.28 -13.46 -18.47
CA TYR A 283 8.06 -12.88 -17.14
C TYR A 283 6.59 -12.76 -16.74
N HIS A 284 5.68 -12.35 -17.63
CA HIS A 284 4.32 -12.02 -17.21
C HIS A 284 3.45 -13.27 -17.06
N LEU A 285 2.66 -13.34 -15.98
CA LEU A 285 1.64 -14.38 -15.74
C LEU A 285 0.68 -14.58 -16.91
N ASN A 286 0.43 -13.54 -17.70
CA ASN A 286 -0.41 -13.62 -18.90
C ASN A 286 0.31 -14.30 -20.07
N ASP A 287 1.64 -14.20 -20.16
CA ASP A 287 2.41 -14.92 -21.17
C ASP A 287 2.15 -16.42 -20.98
N TRP A 288 2.22 -16.91 -19.74
CA TRP A 288 1.98 -18.31 -19.35
C TRP A 288 0.57 -18.84 -19.63
N LYS A 289 -0.42 -17.97 -19.87
CA LYS A 289 -1.78 -18.41 -20.25
C LYS A 289 -1.89 -18.75 -21.74
N VAL A 290 -0.97 -18.24 -22.56
CA VAL A 290 -1.00 -18.38 -24.02
C VAL A 290 -0.23 -19.62 -24.49
N SER A 291 0.79 -20.09 -23.75
CA SER A 291 1.40 -21.40 -24.02
C SER A 291 0.86 -22.46 -23.06
N LEU A 292 0.47 -23.60 -23.61
CA LEU A 292 0.22 -24.83 -22.84
C LEU A 292 1.52 -25.43 -22.26
N GLU A 293 2.66 -24.93 -22.74
CA GLU A 293 4.00 -25.34 -22.30
C GLU A 293 4.37 -24.61 -21.01
N GLY A 294 4.75 -25.40 -19.99
CA GLY A 294 5.30 -24.88 -18.74
C GLY A 294 6.68 -24.22 -18.92
N PRO A 295 7.32 -23.78 -17.83
CA PRO A 295 8.66 -23.19 -17.90
C PRO A 295 9.67 -24.15 -18.53
N GLN A 296 10.46 -23.65 -19.46
CA GLN A 296 11.41 -24.44 -20.26
C GLN A 296 12.82 -24.49 -19.68
N ASN A 297 13.14 -23.56 -18.78
CA ASN A 297 14.45 -23.48 -18.15
C ASN A 297 14.33 -22.90 -16.73
N LYS A 298 15.45 -22.92 -16.01
CA LYS A 298 15.56 -22.43 -14.62
C LYS A 298 15.15 -20.95 -14.46
N GLU A 299 15.49 -20.11 -15.44
CA GLU A 299 15.26 -18.66 -15.40
C GLU A 299 13.77 -18.35 -15.57
N GLU A 300 13.12 -19.07 -16.47
CA GLU A 300 11.68 -19.02 -16.70
C GLU A 300 10.87 -19.48 -15.48
N LEU A 301 11.28 -20.59 -14.85
CA LEU A 301 10.65 -21.09 -13.63
C LEU A 301 10.83 -20.11 -12.47
N TYR A 302 12.03 -19.54 -12.33
CA TYR A 302 12.32 -18.48 -11.35
C TYR A 302 11.41 -17.27 -11.57
N ASN A 303 11.35 -16.73 -12.78
CA ASN A 303 10.54 -15.57 -13.12
C ASN A 303 9.04 -15.81 -12.82
N LEU A 304 8.53 -16.99 -13.14
CA LEU A 304 7.16 -17.38 -12.82
C LEU A 304 6.90 -17.38 -11.30
N ARG A 305 7.78 -17.97 -10.50
CA ARG A 305 7.62 -18.05 -9.03
C ARG A 305 7.88 -16.68 -8.36
N HIS A 306 8.84 -15.91 -8.86
CA HIS A 306 9.10 -14.51 -8.45
C HIS A 306 7.86 -13.64 -8.67
N SER A 307 7.27 -13.67 -9.87
CA SER A 307 6.04 -12.93 -10.18
C SER A 307 4.87 -13.30 -9.26
N ARG A 308 4.73 -14.59 -8.91
CA ARG A 308 3.72 -15.07 -7.95
C ARG A 308 3.94 -14.55 -6.53
N LEU A 309 5.16 -14.30 -6.10
CA LEU A 309 5.41 -13.64 -4.80
C LEU A 309 5.06 -12.17 -4.87
N ARG A 310 5.51 -11.48 -5.93
CA ARG A 310 5.29 -10.03 -6.10
C ARG A 310 3.80 -9.65 -6.13
N ILE A 311 2.94 -10.56 -6.61
CA ILE A 311 1.48 -10.35 -6.67
C ILE A 311 0.87 -9.94 -5.32
N ILE A 312 1.53 -10.25 -4.19
CA ILE A 312 1.05 -9.85 -2.86
C ILE A 312 0.88 -8.34 -2.74
N VAL A 313 1.73 -7.53 -3.39
CA VAL A 313 1.62 -6.07 -3.39
C VAL A 313 0.35 -5.63 -4.11
N GLU A 314 0.14 -6.14 -5.32
CA GLU A 314 -1.06 -5.85 -6.11
C GLU A 314 -2.35 -6.29 -5.40
N LEU A 315 -2.34 -7.49 -4.81
CA LEU A 315 -3.47 -8.02 -4.05
C LEU A 315 -3.78 -7.16 -2.82
N THR A 316 -2.74 -6.72 -2.12
CA THR A 316 -2.88 -5.91 -0.91
C THR A 316 -3.44 -4.53 -1.25
N PHE A 317 -2.88 -3.83 -2.23
CA PHE A 317 -3.48 -2.59 -2.73
C PHE A 317 -4.88 -2.78 -3.30
N GLY A 318 -5.14 -3.87 -4.02
CA GLY A 318 -6.47 -4.19 -4.51
C GLY A 318 -7.49 -4.35 -3.38
N ARG A 319 -7.11 -4.96 -2.26
CA ARG A 319 -7.94 -5.08 -1.05
C ARG A 319 -8.13 -3.73 -0.37
N VAL A 320 -7.06 -2.96 -0.18
CA VAL A 320 -7.13 -1.65 0.49
C VAL A 320 -7.97 -0.68 -0.35
N LYS A 321 -7.76 -0.60 -1.68
CA LYS A 321 -8.57 0.20 -2.61
C LYS A 321 -10.04 -0.26 -2.64
N ARG A 322 -10.33 -1.54 -2.39
CA ARG A 322 -11.71 -2.04 -2.28
C ARG A 322 -12.37 -1.66 -0.97
N LYS A 323 -11.61 -1.69 0.14
CA LYS A 323 -12.10 -1.34 1.47
C LYS A 323 -12.25 0.17 1.64
N PHE A 324 -11.26 0.94 1.24
CA PHE A 324 -11.24 2.41 1.32
C PHE A 324 -11.34 3.01 -0.07
N ARG A 325 -12.58 3.35 -0.45
CA ARG A 325 -12.89 3.82 -1.81
C ARG A 325 -12.25 5.16 -2.14
N ILE A 326 -11.87 5.96 -1.15
CA ILE A 326 -11.18 7.23 -1.37
C ILE A 326 -9.87 7.08 -2.16
N MET A 327 -9.23 5.91 -2.12
CA MET A 327 -8.00 5.65 -2.90
C MET A 327 -8.25 5.31 -4.38
N ARG A 328 -9.50 5.19 -4.83
CA ARG A 328 -9.84 4.84 -6.22
C ARG A 328 -9.98 6.05 -7.12
N SER A 329 -10.33 7.19 -6.55
CA SER A 329 -10.62 8.42 -7.27
C SER A 329 -9.75 9.52 -6.69
N SER A 330 -9.34 10.48 -7.50
CA SER A 330 -8.70 11.66 -6.96
C SER A 330 -9.75 12.62 -6.42
N PRO A 331 -9.72 12.98 -5.12
CA PRO A 331 -10.68 13.91 -4.57
C PRO A 331 -10.15 15.36 -4.74
N PRO A 332 -10.73 16.17 -5.66
CA PRO A 332 -10.21 17.51 -5.98
C PRO A 332 -10.32 18.52 -4.83
N GLU A 333 -11.09 18.17 -3.79
CA GLU A 333 -11.27 18.96 -2.57
C GLU A 333 -10.11 18.82 -1.56
N TYR A 334 -9.07 18.05 -1.89
CA TYR A 334 -7.85 17.92 -1.08
C TYR A 334 -6.63 18.33 -1.91
N ASP A 335 -5.78 19.17 -1.34
CA ASP A 335 -4.44 19.42 -1.88
C ASP A 335 -3.58 18.13 -1.87
N ILE A 336 -2.45 18.17 -2.58
CA ILE A 336 -1.57 17.01 -2.71
C ILE A 336 -1.05 16.51 -1.37
N TYR A 337 -0.81 17.40 -0.40
CA TYR A 337 -0.34 17.02 0.94
C TYR A 337 -1.38 16.17 1.68
N LYS A 338 -2.65 16.60 1.68
CA LYS A 338 -3.75 15.81 2.25
C LYS A 338 -3.98 14.51 1.48
N GLN A 339 -3.83 14.51 0.15
CA GLN A 339 -3.90 13.28 -0.66
C GLN A 339 -2.81 12.27 -0.29
N ILE A 340 -1.59 12.74 0.04
CA ILE A 340 -0.50 11.90 0.54
C ILE A 340 -0.86 11.32 1.92
N LEU A 341 -1.37 12.16 2.84
CA LEU A 341 -1.80 11.70 4.16
C LEU A 341 -2.95 10.69 4.08
N ILE A 342 -3.85 10.77 3.09
CA ILE A 342 -4.88 9.76 2.86
C ILE A 342 -4.27 8.39 2.59
N VAL A 343 -3.18 8.32 1.81
CA VAL A 343 -2.48 7.05 1.53
C VAL A 343 -1.90 6.47 2.83
N TYR A 344 -1.26 7.31 3.65
CA TYR A 344 -0.73 6.90 4.95
C TYR A 344 -1.84 6.45 5.91
N ALA A 345 -2.95 7.19 5.96
CA ALA A 345 -4.09 6.85 6.80
C ALA A 345 -4.72 5.51 6.40
N CYS A 346 -4.93 5.26 5.10
CA CYS A 346 -5.50 4.00 4.62
C CYS A 346 -4.58 2.80 4.84
N THR A 347 -3.27 2.96 4.65
CA THR A 347 -2.28 1.88 4.86
C THR A 347 -2.06 1.59 6.35
N GLY A 348 -2.02 2.63 7.19
CA GLY A 348 -1.96 2.51 8.65
C GLY A 348 -3.21 1.83 9.21
N LEU A 349 -4.40 2.27 8.81
CA LEU A 349 -5.65 1.64 9.21
C LEU A 349 -5.72 0.19 8.73
N TRP A 350 -5.25 -0.11 7.52
CA TRP A 350 -5.20 -1.49 7.04
C TRP A 350 -4.37 -2.39 7.97
N ASN A 351 -3.16 -1.97 8.31
CA ASN A 351 -2.30 -2.72 9.23
C ASN A 351 -2.88 -2.82 10.65
N PHE A 352 -3.47 -1.74 11.17
CA PHE A 352 -4.18 -1.76 12.44
C PHE A 352 -5.25 -2.86 12.44
N LEU A 353 -6.11 -2.89 11.42
CA LEU A 353 -7.18 -3.88 11.33
C LEU A 353 -6.63 -5.31 11.18
N LYS A 354 -5.55 -5.48 10.42
CA LYS A 354 -4.85 -6.77 10.29
C LYS A 354 -4.24 -7.24 11.61
N SER A 355 -3.77 -6.32 12.45
CA SER A 355 -3.23 -6.65 13.78
C SER A 355 -4.28 -7.18 14.76
N LEU A 356 -5.56 -6.90 14.49
CA LEU A 356 -6.69 -7.40 15.27
C LEU A 356 -7.19 -8.78 14.79
N GLU A 357 -6.67 -9.29 13.67
CA GLU A 357 -7.03 -10.62 13.16
C GLU A 357 -6.21 -11.69 13.91
N GLU A 358 -6.88 -12.75 14.37
CA GLU A 358 -6.19 -13.91 14.95
C GLU A 358 -5.34 -14.58 13.86
N LYS A 359 -4.02 -14.63 14.08
CA LYS A 359 -3.12 -15.43 13.25
C LYS A 359 -3.26 -16.90 13.66
N PRO A 360 -3.33 -17.85 12.72
CA PRO A 360 -3.32 -19.26 13.07
C PRO A 360 -2.04 -19.56 13.86
N ALA A 361 -2.19 -20.13 15.06
CA ALA A 361 -1.06 -20.48 15.89
C ALA A 361 -0.19 -21.52 15.17
N LEU A 362 1.11 -21.24 15.08
CA LEU A 362 2.09 -22.23 14.66
C LEU A 362 2.24 -23.25 15.79
N ASN A 363 2.40 -24.52 15.45
CA ASN A 363 2.80 -25.50 16.44
C ASN A 363 4.30 -25.36 16.73
N LYS A 364 4.75 -25.89 17.87
CA LYS A 364 6.15 -25.79 18.33
C LYS A 364 7.16 -26.28 17.28
N ALA A 365 6.85 -27.35 16.56
CA ALA A 365 7.73 -27.89 15.52
C ALA A 365 7.86 -26.93 14.32
N GLN A 366 6.78 -26.26 13.94
CA GLN A 366 6.80 -25.23 12.91
C GLN A 366 7.63 -24.02 13.37
N GLU A 367 7.45 -23.56 14.62
CA GLU A 367 8.24 -22.45 15.17
C GLU A 367 9.74 -22.76 15.19
N GLU A 368 10.13 -23.94 15.69
CA GLU A 368 11.52 -24.39 15.73
C GLU A 368 12.13 -24.51 14.32
N TYR A 369 11.39 -25.06 13.37
CA TYR A 369 11.82 -25.15 11.98
C TYR A 369 12.04 -23.76 11.37
N LEU A 370 11.11 -22.83 11.61
CA LEU A 370 11.19 -21.46 11.10
C LEU A 370 12.37 -20.68 11.69
N GLN A 371 12.64 -20.87 12.99
CA GLN A 371 13.79 -20.28 13.66
C GLN A 371 15.11 -20.83 13.08
N SER A 372 15.20 -22.15 12.89
CA SER A 372 16.35 -22.80 12.27
C SER A 372 16.61 -22.28 10.85
N MET A 373 15.58 -22.22 10.01
CA MET A 373 15.71 -21.70 8.64
C MET A 373 16.15 -20.24 8.60
N THR A 374 15.75 -19.44 9.59
CA THR A 374 16.15 -18.02 9.65
C THR A 374 17.59 -17.85 10.11
N ALA A 375 18.03 -18.65 11.07
CA ALA A 375 19.43 -18.69 11.47
C ALA A 375 20.30 -19.11 10.28
N TRP A 376 19.90 -20.16 9.57
CA TRP A 376 20.58 -20.59 8.35
C TRP A 376 20.64 -19.48 7.30
N ALA A 377 19.52 -18.82 7.01
CA ALA A 377 19.47 -17.73 6.02
C ALA A 377 20.42 -16.59 6.38
N ARG A 378 20.49 -16.22 7.66
CA ARG A 378 21.38 -15.16 8.13
C ARG A 378 22.85 -15.45 7.84
N ASP A 379 23.26 -16.70 8.02
CA ASP A 379 24.67 -17.09 7.97
C ASP A 379 25.10 -17.55 6.57
N ASN A 380 24.16 -17.93 5.69
CA ASN A 380 24.46 -18.63 4.44
C ASN A 380 23.95 -17.92 3.17
N LEU A 381 23.07 -16.92 3.26
CA LEU A 381 22.59 -16.23 2.05
C LEU A 381 23.73 -15.47 1.36
N PRO A 382 23.94 -15.66 0.04
CA PRO A 382 24.86 -14.85 -0.72
C PRO A 382 24.50 -13.36 -0.64
N SER A 383 25.51 -12.52 -0.40
CA SER A 383 25.33 -11.06 -0.38
C SER A 383 25.12 -10.46 -1.78
N ASP A 384 25.59 -11.16 -2.81
CA ASP A 384 25.37 -10.80 -4.21
C ASP A 384 23.96 -11.25 -4.65
N PRO A 385 23.06 -10.33 -5.02
CA PRO A 385 21.70 -10.66 -5.41
C PRO A 385 21.63 -11.53 -6.68
N GLU A 386 22.60 -11.46 -7.58
CA GLU A 386 22.62 -12.27 -8.80
C GLU A 386 23.00 -13.72 -8.49
N VAL A 387 23.99 -13.92 -7.63
CA VAL A 387 24.37 -15.26 -7.14
C VAL A 387 23.20 -15.90 -6.40
N LEU A 388 22.59 -15.18 -5.46
CA LEU A 388 21.42 -15.67 -4.72
C LEU A 388 20.25 -16.00 -5.66
N ARG A 389 19.98 -15.16 -6.66
CA ARG A 389 18.96 -15.45 -7.67
C ARG A 389 19.25 -16.74 -8.42
N ASP A 390 20.50 -16.92 -8.86
CA ASP A 390 20.93 -18.06 -9.66
C ASP A 390 20.90 -19.37 -8.85
N GLU A 391 21.29 -19.35 -7.57
CA GLU A 391 21.16 -20.48 -6.65
C GLU A 391 19.68 -20.87 -6.48
N ILE A 392 18.81 -19.91 -6.18
CA ILE A 392 17.37 -20.15 -6.09
C ILE A 392 16.84 -20.74 -7.40
N ALA A 393 17.25 -20.21 -8.56
CA ALA A 393 16.78 -20.72 -9.85
C ALA A 393 17.21 -22.16 -10.11
N ILE A 394 18.45 -22.52 -9.74
CA ILE A 394 18.99 -23.88 -9.88
C ILE A 394 18.21 -24.85 -8.97
N ASP A 395 18.09 -24.55 -7.67
CA ASP A 395 17.37 -25.39 -6.71
C ASP A 395 15.92 -25.64 -7.15
N GLN A 396 15.26 -24.58 -7.61
CA GLN A 396 13.91 -24.66 -8.13
C GLN A 396 13.80 -25.59 -9.35
N TRP A 397 14.79 -25.55 -10.23
CA TRP A 397 14.82 -26.31 -11.48
C TRP A 397 15.16 -27.78 -11.25
N GLU A 398 16.12 -28.08 -10.38
CA GLU A 398 16.49 -29.47 -10.04
C GLU A 398 15.32 -30.23 -9.43
N GLU A 399 14.60 -29.63 -8.48
CA GLU A 399 13.40 -30.25 -7.91
C GLU A 399 12.29 -30.36 -8.97
N HIS A 400 12.17 -29.39 -9.88
CA HIS A 400 11.20 -29.45 -10.97
C HIS A 400 11.50 -30.59 -11.94
N LEU A 401 12.76 -30.82 -12.30
CA LEU A 401 13.19 -31.93 -13.14
C LEU A 401 12.96 -33.28 -12.45
N ALA A 402 13.29 -33.38 -11.16
CA ALA A 402 13.03 -34.58 -10.36
C ALA A 402 11.52 -34.91 -10.35
N TYR A 403 10.67 -33.89 -10.16
CA TYR A 403 9.22 -34.03 -10.24
C TYR A 403 8.74 -34.48 -11.62
N ILE A 404 9.24 -33.88 -12.71
CA ILE A 404 8.88 -34.28 -14.07
C ILE A 404 9.23 -35.76 -14.31
N GLU A 405 10.40 -36.18 -13.84
CA GLU A 405 10.86 -37.56 -14.00
C GLU A 405 10.03 -38.54 -13.17
N GLU A 406 9.71 -38.22 -11.91
CA GLU A 406 8.78 -39.00 -11.08
C GLU A 406 7.40 -39.12 -11.75
N MET A 407 6.89 -38.01 -12.30
CA MET A 407 5.64 -37.99 -13.04
C MET A 407 5.70 -38.83 -14.32
N ARG A 408 6.83 -38.84 -15.04
CA ARG A 408 7.03 -39.71 -16.20
C ARG A 408 7.02 -41.18 -15.79
N GLN A 409 7.73 -41.54 -14.73
CA GLN A 409 7.76 -42.91 -14.20
C GLN A 409 6.37 -43.35 -13.75
N TYR A 410 5.63 -42.50 -13.04
CA TYR A 410 4.26 -42.77 -12.62
C TYR A 410 3.30 -42.95 -13.81
N ASN A 411 3.35 -42.05 -14.80
CA ASN A 411 2.52 -42.17 -16.00
C ASN A 411 2.88 -43.43 -16.81
N ASN A 412 4.17 -43.76 -16.92
CA ASN A 412 4.62 -44.99 -17.59
C ASN A 412 4.13 -46.23 -16.85
N ALA A 413 4.18 -46.25 -15.51
CA ALA A 413 3.67 -47.33 -14.69
C ALA A 413 2.14 -47.49 -14.83
N ILE A 414 1.38 -46.39 -14.90
CA ILE A 414 -0.05 -46.42 -15.19
C ILE A 414 -0.31 -46.99 -16.59
N LEU A 415 0.44 -46.56 -17.60
CA LEU A 415 0.28 -47.03 -18.98
C LEU A 415 0.60 -48.52 -19.11
N GLN A 416 1.65 -49.00 -18.41
CA GLN A 416 1.98 -50.43 -18.33
C GLN A 416 0.85 -51.23 -17.68
N ARG A 417 0.34 -50.79 -16.51
CA ARG A 417 -0.78 -51.46 -15.83
C ARG A 417 -2.11 -51.40 -16.61
N LYS A 418 -2.30 -50.37 -17.43
CA LYS A 418 -3.42 -50.26 -18.37
C LYS A 418 -3.31 -51.29 -19.50
N HIS A 419 -2.11 -51.48 -20.05
CA HIS A 419 -1.85 -52.52 -21.05
C HIS A 419 -2.06 -53.94 -20.48
N GLU A 420 -1.82 -54.13 -19.18
CA GLU A 420 -2.03 -55.37 -18.44
C GLU A 420 -3.51 -55.63 -18.02
N LYS A 421 -4.48 -54.81 -18.46
CA LYS A 421 -5.94 -54.95 -18.23
C LYS A 421 -6.42 -54.86 -16.76
N HIS A 422 -5.73 -54.12 -15.89
CA HIS A 422 -6.09 -54.11 -14.44
C HIS A 422 -6.52 -52.77 -13.81
N LEU A 423 -6.65 -51.65 -14.53
CA LEU A 423 -7.13 -50.40 -13.90
C LEU A 423 -8.65 -50.19 -14.02
N GLY A 424 -9.31 -49.92 -12.88
CA GLY A 424 -10.71 -49.49 -12.80
C GLY A 424 -10.89 -47.97 -12.90
N ASP A 425 -12.12 -47.52 -13.18
CA ASP A 425 -12.47 -46.09 -13.43
C ASP A 425 -12.14 -45.12 -12.27
N GLU A 426 -12.15 -45.59 -11.02
CA GLU A 426 -11.84 -44.78 -9.83
C GLU A 426 -10.34 -44.41 -9.74
N GLU A 427 -9.44 -45.30 -10.16
CA GLU A 427 -7.99 -45.04 -10.17
C GLU A 427 -7.62 -44.04 -11.28
N TRP A 428 -8.37 -44.02 -12.38
CA TRP A 428 -8.25 -42.98 -13.41
C TRP A 428 -8.65 -41.61 -12.91
N LYS A 429 -9.70 -41.52 -12.07
CA LYS A 429 -10.07 -40.27 -11.42
C LYS A 429 -8.98 -39.82 -10.44
N ALA A 430 -8.41 -40.73 -9.65
CA ALA A 430 -7.32 -40.43 -8.73
C ALA A 430 -6.04 -39.94 -9.45
N ALA A 431 -5.63 -40.58 -10.54
CA ALA A 431 -4.49 -40.14 -11.36
C ALA A 431 -4.73 -38.77 -12.02
N ARG A 432 -5.99 -38.47 -12.38
CA ARG A 432 -6.39 -37.16 -12.92
C ARG A 432 -6.42 -36.08 -11.83
N HIS A 433 -6.80 -36.45 -10.61
CA HIS A 433 -6.82 -35.57 -9.44
C HIS A 433 -5.41 -35.23 -8.95
N PHE A 434 -4.49 -36.20 -8.90
CA PHE A 434 -3.07 -35.99 -8.58
C PHE A 434 -2.41 -34.99 -9.54
N ARG A 435 -2.83 -34.99 -10.81
CA ARG A 435 -2.36 -34.06 -11.85
C ARG A 435 -2.89 -32.62 -11.67
N LEU A 436 -3.93 -32.42 -10.87
CA LEU A 436 -4.58 -31.12 -10.64
C LEU A 436 -4.25 -30.50 -9.26
N GLU A 437 -3.86 -31.30 -8.27
CA GLU A 437 -3.71 -30.85 -6.88
C GLU A 437 -2.33 -30.27 -6.51
N ARG A 438 -1.28 -30.33 -7.34
CA ARG A 438 0.06 -29.79 -7.00
C ARG A 438 0.63 -28.83 -8.04
#